data_AF-A0A8T4KQY3-F1
#
_entry.id   AF-A0A8T4KQY3-F1
#
_cell.length_a   1.000
_cell.length_b   1.000
_cell.length_c   1.000
_cell.angle_alpha   90.00
_cell.angle_beta   90.00
_cell.angle_gamma   90.00
#
_symmetry.space_group_name_H-M   'P 1'
#
loop_
_entity.id
_entity.type
_entity.pdbx_description
1 polymer ?
#
loop_
_entity_poly.entity_id
_entity_poly.type
_entity_poly.pdbx_seq_one_letter_code
_entity_poly.pdbx_strand_id
1 'polypeptide(L)'
;MRQGRQAYPALYEKAVSLAAQGIAIKDIAAQLGVSYSACYHWIRGLRKPDDGNLNSFVDEIRQKGPLHAASMEKFPKHNELFLTASRRGMGIRRYMLPKKLGDYSTWYFVSGQEDKLKECVLELVKKYKELKQELLGRLLEFG
;
A
#
# COMPACT_ATOMS: atom_id res chain seq x y z
N MET A 1 -25.19 -3.05 -14.44
CA MET A 1 -24.39 -2.17 -13.55
C MET A 1 -23.44 -3.04 -12.75
N ARG A 2 -22.12 -2.81 -12.81
CA ARG A 2 -21.14 -3.61 -12.03
C ARG A 2 -21.32 -3.25 -10.55
N GLN A 3 -21.73 -4.20 -9.72
CA GLN A 3 -21.72 -4.02 -8.26
C GLN A 3 -20.32 -3.56 -7.84
N GLY A 4 -20.25 -2.48 -7.06
CA GLY A 4 -18.99 -1.93 -6.58
C GLY A 4 -18.18 -3.02 -5.87
N ARG A 5 -16.84 -2.95 -5.98
CA ARG A 5 -15.89 -3.91 -5.37
C ARG A 5 -16.04 -4.11 -3.85
N GLN A 6 -16.92 -3.35 -3.19
CA GLN A 6 -17.29 -3.49 -1.78
C GLN A 6 -18.03 -4.81 -1.47
N ALA A 7 -18.74 -5.41 -2.44
CA ALA A 7 -19.45 -6.67 -2.23
C ALA A 7 -18.54 -7.92 -2.40
N TYR A 8 -17.29 -7.74 -2.81
CA TYR A 8 -16.43 -8.87 -3.22
C TYR A 8 -16.07 -9.85 -2.09
N PRO A 9 -15.92 -9.46 -0.81
CA PRO A 9 -15.70 -10.42 0.27
C PRO A 9 -16.87 -11.41 0.43
N ALA A 10 -18.11 -10.92 0.43
CA ALA A 10 -19.29 -11.77 0.50
C ALA A 10 -19.46 -12.64 -0.76
N LEU A 11 -19.12 -12.11 -1.94
CA LEU A 11 -19.12 -12.88 -3.19
C LEU A 11 -18.02 -13.96 -3.21
N TYR A 12 -16.88 -13.72 -2.57
CA TYR A 12 -15.80 -14.69 -2.45
C TYR A 12 -16.20 -15.89 -1.60
N GLU A 13 -16.77 -15.67 -0.41
CA GLU A 13 -17.25 -16.77 0.44
C GLU A 13 -18.30 -17.60 -0.29
N LYS A 14 -19.22 -16.92 -0.99
CA LYS A 14 -20.23 -17.59 -1.80
C LYS A 14 -19.63 -18.36 -2.98
N ALA A 15 -18.63 -17.81 -3.67
CA ALA A 15 -17.93 -18.50 -4.76
C ALA A 15 -17.21 -19.77 -4.28
N VAL A 16 -16.53 -19.70 -3.13
CA VAL A 16 -15.83 -20.85 -2.52
C VAL A 16 -16.84 -21.92 -2.09
N SER A 17 -17.96 -21.52 -1.49
CA SER A 17 -19.04 -22.45 -1.11
C SER A 17 -19.66 -23.16 -2.32
N LEU A 18 -19.98 -22.41 -3.40
CA LEU A 18 -20.52 -22.98 -4.63
C LEU A 18 -19.53 -23.92 -5.32
N ALA A 19 -18.23 -23.59 -5.28
CA ALA A 19 -17.19 -24.46 -5.82
C ALA A 19 -17.04 -25.75 -5.00
N ALA A 20 -17.17 -25.68 -3.67
CA ALA A 20 -17.20 -26.86 -2.80
C ALA A 20 -18.39 -27.79 -3.08
N GLN A 21 -19.48 -27.25 -3.65
CA GLN A 21 -20.64 -28.02 -4.12
C GLN A 21 -20.44 -28.62 -5.53
N GLY A 22 -19.26 -28.45 -6.15
CA GLY A 22 -18.92 -29.00 -7.46
C GLY A 22 -19.40 -28.16 -8.65
N ILE A 23 -19.88 -26.94 -8.42
CA ILE A 23 -20.34 -26.05 -9.51
C ILE A 23 -19.13 -25.53 -10.30
N ALA A 24 -19.25 -25.50 -11.63
CA ALA A 24 -18.17 -25.03 -12.49
C ALA A 24 -17.91 -23.52 -12.33
N ILE A 25 -16.63 -23.14 -12.37
CA ILE A 25 -16.16 -21.74 -12.19
C ILE A 25 -16.89 -20.77 -13.13
N LYS A 26 -17.18 -21.20 -14.37
CA LYS A 26 -17.89 -20.40 -15.37
C LYS A 26 -19.31 -20.05 -14.92
N ASP A 27 -20.01 -21.00 -14.34
CA ASP A 27 -21.39 -20.85 -13.91
C ASP A 27 -21.46 -20.03 -12.62
N ILE A 28 -20.52 -20.25 -11.70
CA ILE A 28 -20.36 -19.41 -10.50
C ILE A 28 -20.09 -17.96 -10.89
N ALA A 29 -19.19 -17.71 -11.84
CA ALA A 29 -18.87 -16.36 -12.30
C ALA A 29 -20.10 -15.64 -12.90
N ALA A 30 -20.89 -16.35 -13.71
CA ALA A 30 -22.14 -15.84 -14.25
C ALA A 30 -23.19 -15.57 -13.15
N GLN A 31 -23.37 -16.51 -12.23
CA GLN A 31 -24.33 -16.43 -11.12
C GLN A 31 -24.02 -15.27 -10.17
N LEU A 32 -22.73 -15.02 -9.92
CA LEU A 32 -22.27 -13.95 -9.02
C LEU A 32 -22.02 -12.61 -9.74
N GLY A 33 -22.15 -12.55 -11.06
CA GLY A 33 -21.92 -11.34 -11.85
C GLY A 33 -20.46 -10.85 -11.81
N VAL A 34 -19.49 -11.76 -11.65
CA VAL A 34 -18.05 -11.47 -11.59
C VAL A 34 -17.33 -11.99 -12.84
N SER A 35 -16.11 -11.50 -13.10
CA SER A 35 -15.34 -12.05 -14.22
C SER A 35 -14.89 -13.49 -13.91
N TYR A 36 -14.84 -14.32 -14.95
CA TYR A 36 -14.31 -15.68 -14.85
C TYR A 36 -12.94 -15.71 -14.16
N SER A 37 -12.03 -14.82 -14.55
CA SER A 37 -10.69 -14.71 -13.95
C SER A 37 -10.74 -14.41 -12.44
N ALA A 38 -11.62 -13.50 -11.99
CA ALA A 38 -11.75 -13.21 -10.56
C ALA A 38 -12.22 -14.45 -9.79
N CYS A 39 -13.27 -15.12 -10.29
CA CYS A 39 -13.81 -16.34 -9.69
C CYS A 39 -12.78 -17.49 -9.68
N TYR A 40 -12.03 -17.66 -10.78
CA TYR A 40 -10.93 -18.62 -10.89
C TYR A 40 -9.86 -18.38 -9.82
N HIS A 41 -9.39 -17.14 -9.67
CA HIS A 41 -8.37 -16.81 -8.68
C HIS A 41 -8.86 -16.99 -7.24
N TRP A 42 -10.14 -16.71 -6.97
CA TRP A 42 -10.75 -16.94 -5.66
C TRP A 42 -10.78 -18.42 -5.31
N ILE A 43 -11.33 -19.26 -6.19
CA ILE A 43 -11.50 -20.70 -5.96
C ILE A 43 -10.15 -21.43 -5.89
N ARG A 44 -9.16 -21.00 -6.68
CA ARG A 44 -7.79 -21.55 -6.65
C ARG A 44 -6.93 -21.01 -5.51
N GLY A 45 -7.45 -20.12 -4.66
CA GLY A 45 -6.69 -19.51 -3.57
C GLY A 45 -5.54 -18.59 -4.03
N LEU A 46 -5.51 -18.20 -5.30
CA LEU A 46 -4.46 -17.38 -5.89
C LEU A 46 -4.59 -15.90 -5.52
N ARG A 47 -5.79 -15.47 -5.14
CA ARG A 47 -6.10 -14.09 -4.76
C ARG A 47 -7.34 -14.05 -3.90
N LYS A 48 -7.31 -13.43 -2.73
CA LYS A 48 -8.55 -13.04 -2.02
C LYS A 48 -8.95 -11.63 -2.43
N PRO A 49 -10.24 -11.28 -2.42
CA PRO A 49 -10.68 -9.92 -2.70
C PRO A 49 -10.13 -8.87 -1.72
N ASP A 50 -9.75 -9.31 -0.53
CA ASP A 50 -9.09 -8.51 0.50
C ASP A 50 -7.54 -8.58 0.48
N ASP A 51 -6.93 -9.46 -0.32
CA ASP A 51 -5.48 -9.42 -0.58
C ASP A 51 -5.15 -8.36 -1.64
N GLY A 52 -5.84 -7.23 -1.56
CA GLY A 52 -5.54 -6.07 -2.36
C GLY A 52 -4.19 -5.51 -1.92
N ASN A 53 -3.39 -5.09 -2.90
CA ASN A 53 -2.20 -4.24 -2.73
C ASN A 53 -2.40 -3.10 -1.72
N LEU A 54 -3.66 -2.67 -1.51
CA LEU A 54 -4.08 -1.70 -0.50
C LEU A 54 -3.92 -2.17 0.95
N ASN A 55 -4.37 -3.39 1.30
CA ASN A 55 -4.28 -3.89 2.67
C ASN A 55 -2.83 -4.19 3.01
N SER A 56 -2.09 -4.82 2.10
CA SER A 56 -0.63 -5.02 2.24
C SER A 56 0.12 -3.69 2.44
N PHE A 57 -0.27 -2.63 1.72
CA PHE A 57 0.30 -1.30 1.89
C PHE A 57 0.05 -0.72 3.29
N VAL A 58 -1.19 -0.79 3.78
CA VAL A 58 -1.54 -0.28 5.11
C VAL A 58 -0.89 -1.12 6.21
N ASP A 59 -0.87 -2.44 6.07
CA ASP A 59 -0.29 -3.36 7.05
C ASP A 59 1.24 -3.22 7.12
N GLU A 60 1.92 -3.00 5.99
CA GLU A 60 3.36 -2.77 5.99
C GLU A 60 3.74 -1.48 6.75
N ILE A 61 2.97 -0.40 6.56
CA ILE A 61 3.14 0.85 7.33
C ILE A 61 2.79 0.64 8.81
N ARG A 62 1.74 -0.13 9.11
CA ARG A 62 1.34 -0.43 10.48
C ARG A 62 2.45 -1.20 11.22
N GLN A 63 3.05 -2.19 10.58
CA GLN A 63 4.08 -3.05 11.18
C GLN A 63 5.44 -2.36 11.28
N LYS A 64 5.91 -1.74 10.18
CA LYS A 64 7.26 -1.12 10.15
C LYS A 64 7.27 0.26 10.81
N GLY A 65 6.16 0.96 10.77
CA GLY A 65 6.08 2.37 11.16
C GLY A 65 5.99 3.29 9.95
N PRO A 66 6.21 4.60 10.16
CA PRO A 66 6.25 5.57 9.09
C PRO A 66 7.28 5.20 8.02
N LEU A 67 6.86 5.26 6.75
CA LEU A 67 7.69 4.90 5.60
C LEU A 67 7.69 6.04 4.58
N HIS A 68 8.86 6.37 4.04
CA HIS A 68 8.98 7.30 2.92
C HIS A 68 8.80 6.59 1.57
N ALA A 69 8.39 7.33 0.54
CA ALA A 69 8.13 6.78 -0.79
C ALA A 69 9.35 6.04 -1.38
N ALA A 70 10.57 6.57 -1.17
CA ALA A 70 11.80 5.87 -1.59
C ALA A 70 12.00 4.48 -0.96
N SER A 71 11.40 4.18 0.20
CA SER A 71 11.44 2.86 0.84
C SER A 71 10.30 1.93 0.40
N MET A 72 9.45 2.38 -0.53
CA MET A 72 8.23 1.69 -0.95
C MET A 72 8.32 1.08 -2.35
N GLU A 73 9.45 0.44 -2.68
CA GLU A 73 9.65 -0.22 -3.98
C GLU A 73 8.56 -1.24 -4.32
N LYS A 74 8.03 -1.93 -3.30
CA LYS A 74 6.91 -2.88 -3.44
C LYS A 74 5.60 -2.22 -3.86
N PHE A 75 5.46 -0.91 -3.66
CA PHE A 75 4.25 -0.14 -3.91
C PHE A 75 4.54 1.02 -4.87
N PRO A 76 4.84 0.76 -6.16
CA PRO A 76 5.13 1.81 -7.13
C PRO A 76 3.98 2.81 -7.32
N LYS A 77 2.75 2.39 -6.98
CA LYS A 77 1.54 3.23 -7.00
C LYS A 77 1.10 3.66 -5.59
N HIS A 78 2.04 3.87 -4.67
CA HIS A 78 1.79 4.25 -3.28
C HIS A 78 0.81 5.43 -3.13
N ASN A 79 0.83 6.40 -4.06
CA ASN A 79 -0.12 7.52 -4.03
C ASN A 79 -1.58 7.11 -4.33
N GLU A 80 -1.82 6.24 -5.32
CA GLU A 80 -3.16 5.71 -5.60
C GLU A 80 -3.68 4.86 -4.44
N LEU A 81 -2.79 4.07 -3.83
CA LEU A 81 -3.11 3.26 -2.65
C LEU A 81 -3.47 4.14 -1.45
N PHE A 82 -2.67 5.17 -1.17
CA PHE A 82 -2.97 6.15 -0.13
C PHE A 82 -4.34 6.82 -0.33
N LEU A 83 -4.63 7.32 -1.53
CA LEU A 83 -5.92 7.96 -1.80
C LEU A 83 -7.09 6.98 -1.60
N THR A 84 -6.91 5.72 -2.00
CA THR A 84 -7.92 4.68 -1.82
C THR A 84 -8.11 4.34 -0.34
N ALA A 85 -7.03 4.19 0.43
CA ALA A 85 -7.07 3.86 1.85
C ALA A 85 -7.65 5.01 2.69
N SER A 86 -7.28 6.25 2.36
CA SER A 86 -7.81 7.46 2.99
C SER A 86 -9.32 7.58 2.75
N ARG A 87 -9.80 7.40 1.51
CA ARG A 87 -11.25 7.38 1.19
C ARG A 87 -12.02 6.28 1.93
N ARG A 88 -11.37 5.15 2.22
CA ARG A 88 -11.96 4.03 2.97
C ARG A 88 -11.86 4.18 4.49
N GLY A 89 -11.32 5.29 4.98
CA GLY A 89 -11.20 5.53 6.43
C GLY A 89 -10.20 4.61 7.13
N MET A 90 -9.21 4.06 6.42
CA MET A 90 -8.24 3.10 6.98
C MET A 90 -7.20 3.73 7.92
N GLY A 91 -7.40 4.97 8.36
CA GLY A 91 -6.52 5.66 9.32
C GLY A 91 -5.13 5.99 8.80
N ILE A 92 -4.90 5.95 7.48
CA ILE A 92 -3.62 6.32 6.87
C ILE A 92 -3.52 7.83 6.67
N ARG A 93 -2.34 8.37 6.93
CA ARG A 93 -2.00 9.79 6.80
C ARG A 93 -0.72 9.94 5.97
N ARG A 94 -0.53 11.14 5.43
CA ARG A 94 0.64 11.50 4.62
C ARG A 94 1.25 12.78 5.16
N TYR A 95 2.57 12.78 5.31
CA TYR A 95 3.36 13.95 5.66
C TYR A 95 4.32 14.28 4.51
N MET A 96 4.50 15.58 4.24
CA MET A 96 5.32 16.05 3.11
C MET A 96 6.42 16.97 3.62
N LEU A 97 7.66 16.60 3.31
CA LEU A 97 8.87 17.40 3.51
C LEU A 97 9.20 18.23 2.26
N PRO A 98 10.19 19.13 2.32
CA PRO A 98 10.63 19.91 1.17
C PRO A 98 10.99 19.05 -0.05
N LYS A 99 10.54 19.47 -1.24
CA LYS A 99 10.70 18.74 -2.51
C LYS A 99 12.15 18.42 -2.90
N LYS A 100 13.13 19.18 -2.38
CA LYS A 100 14.57 18.93 -2.57
C LYS A 100 15.05 17.55 -2.11
N LEU A 101 14.24 16.87 -1.28
CA LEU A 101 14.52 15.51 -0.80
C LEU A 101 13.97 14.41 -1.74
N GLY A 102 13.38 14.77 -2.89
CA GLY A 102 12.90 13.79 -3.88
C GLY A 102 11.92 12.80 -3.27
N ASP A 103 12.17 11.50 -3.47
CA ASP A 103 11.31 10.41 -2.97
C ASP A 103 11.38 10.22 -1.44
N TYR A 104 12.31 10.88 -0.74
CA TYR A 104 12.32 10.95 0.72
C TYR A 104 11.38 12.04 1.25
N SER A 105 10.79 12.85 0.37
CA SER A 105 9.90 13.94 0.77
C SER A 105 8.54 13.45 1.26
N THR A 106 8.05 12.34 0.71
CA THR A 106 6.68 11.87 0.95
C THR A 106 6.69 10.72 1.94
N TRP A 107 6.06 10.90 3.09
CA TRP A 107 5.97 9.92 4.16
C TRP A 107 4.53 9.48 4.37
N TYR A 108 4.33 8.18 4.57
CA TYR A 108 3.06 7.57 4.90
C TYR A 108 3.13 6.94 6.29
N PHE A 109 2.07 7.09 7.07
CA PHE A 109 1.98 6.60 8.44
C PHE A 109 0.52 6.32 8.80
N VAL A 110 0.27 5.47 9.78
CA VAL A 110 -1.09 5.30 10.35
C VAL A 110 -1.27 6.17 11.59
N SER A 111 -2.51 6.56 11.90
CA SER A 111 -2.84 7.28 13.13
C SER A 111 -2.26 6.57 14.36
N GLY A 112 -1.61 7.31 15.25
CA GLY A 112 -0.88 6.78 16.42
C GLY A 112 0.63 6.65 16.20
N GLN A 113 1.13 6.88 14.99
CA GLN A 113 2.56 6.86 14.67
C GLN A 113 3.18 8.27 14.55
N GLU A 114 2.50 9.31 15.02
CA GLU A 114 2.94 10.70 14.87
C GLU A 114 4.30 10.97 15.51
N ASP A 115 4.57 10.44 16.70
CA ASP A 115 5.85 10.67 17.38
C ASP A 115 6.99 9.88 16.72
N LYS A 116 6.72 8.63 16.32
CA LYS A 116 7.66 7.83 15.51
C LYS A 116 7.98 8.52 14.18
N LEU A 117 7.00 9.19 13.57
CA LEU A 117 7.23 9.96 12.33
C LEU A 117 8.20 11.11 12.59
N LYS A 118 8.05 11.85 13.69
CA LYS A 118 8.97 12.94 14.04
C LYS A 118 10.39 12.42 14.22
N GLU A 119 10.56 11.30 14.93
CA GLU A 119 11.88 10.66 15.12
C GLU A 119 12.52 10.28 13.79
N CYS A 120 11.80 9.58 12.92
CA CYS A 120 12.31 9.16 11.61
C CYS A 120 12.65 10.36 10.71
N VAL A 121 11.84 11.42 10.73
CA VAL A 121 12.09 12.64 9.96
C VAL A 121 13.31 13.40 10.49
N LEU A 122 13.48 13.49 11.81
CA LEU A 122 14.65 14.14 12.43
C LEU A 122 15.94 13.37 12.08
N GLU A 123 15.92 12.04 12.15
CA GLU A 123 17.05 11.22 11.71
C GLU A 123 17.38 11.45 10.22
N LEU A 124 16.36 11.47 9.35
CA LEU A 124 16.57 11.71 7.91
C LEU A 124 17.24 13.07 7.68
N VAL A 125 16.74 14.12 8.32
CA VAL A 125 17.28 15.48 8.17
C VAL A 125 18.70 15.57 8.72
N LYS A 126 19.01 14.89 9.83
CA LYS A 126 20.36 14.82 10.41
C LYS A 126 21.33 14.15 9.42
N LYS A 127 20.99 12.95 8.94
CA LYS A 127 21.80 12.22 7.95
C LYS A 127 22.02 13.03 6.67
N TYR A 128 20.97 13.71 6.19
CA TYR A 128 21.09 14.58 5.01
C TYR A 128 22.09 15.74 5.24
N LYS A 129 22.08 16.35 6.43
CA LYS A 129 23.04 17.43 6.77
C LYS A 129 24.47 16.91 6.86
N GLU A 130 24.68 15.78 7.52
CA GLU A 130 25.99 15.14 7.66
C GLU A 130 26.57 14.79 6.28
N LEU A 131 25.79 14.12 5.44
CA LEU A 131 26.20 13.73 4.10
C LEU A 131 26.51 14.95 3.22
N LYS A 132 25.73 16.03 3.36
CA LYS A 132 26.00 17.29 2.65
C LYS A 132 27.33 17.92 3.08
N GLN A 133 27.64 17.91 4.37
CA GLN A 133 28.92 18.44 4.88
C GLN A 133 30.10 17.60 4.42
N GLU A 134 29.99 16.27 4.47
CA GLU A 134 31.02 15.35 3.98
C GLU A 134 31.32 15.57 2.49
N LEU A 135 30.27 15.70 1.67
CA LEU A 135 30.42 15.98 0.23
C LEU A 135 31.07 17.34 -0.03
N LEU A 136 30.68 18.39 0.72
CA LEU A 136 31.31 19.70 0.61
C LEU A 136 32.78 19.67 1.02
N GLY A 137 33.12 18.96 2.10
CA GLY A 137 34.50 18.77 2.53
C GLY A 137 35.36 18.10 1.46
N ARG A 138 34.88 17.00 0.89
CA ARG A 138 35.58 16.32 -0.22
C ARG A 138 35.73 17.21 -1.44
N LEU A 139 34.70 17.95 -1.83
CA LEU A 139 34.77 18.86 -2.98
C LEU A 139 35.81 19.96 -2.79
N LEU A 140 36.03 20.43 -1.56
CA LEU A 140 37.07 21.40 -1.23
C LEU A 140 38.48 20.80 -1.20
N GLU A 141 38.63 19.47 -1.03
CA GLU A 141 39.92 18.78 -1.13
C GLU A 141 40.37 18.57 -2.59
N PHE A 142 39.45 18.62 -3.55
CA PHE A 142 39.72 18.44 -4.98
C PHE A 142 39.80 19.74 -5.79
N GLY A 143 39.51 20.91 -5.18
CA GLY A 143 39.53 22.22 -5.84
C GLY A 143 40.69 23.08 -5.37
#